data_AF-A0A433E8F4-F1
#
_entry.id   AF-A0A433E8F4-F1
#
_cell.length_a   1.000
_cell.length_b   1.000
_cell.length_c   1.000
_cell.angle_alpha   90.00
_cell.angle_beta   90.00
_cell.angle_gamma   90.00
#
_symmetry.space_group_name_H-M   'P 1'
#
loop_
_entity.id
_entity.type
_entity.pdbx_description
1 polymer ?
#
loop_
_entity_poly.entity_id
_entity_poly.type
_entity_poly.pdbx_seq_one_letter_code
_entity_poly.pdbx_strand_id
1 'polypeptide(L)'
;MIQLAPGRGHLNVLDPGEISAIADRLPPDIREKLLVDAHTRKLQLLLALISILRKGHVTPNEENILDKALVLLETEHEGVPVVQDLLDVIVSRPQALQDIALDRGDPDRYKDATDALVASLMSLNGQGRFGDMFSKPTSAALRMDRPAVFDVSQIGDIHRDVQAAALLACWTTTFASVEVAHALADAGLGPRRNYFV
;
A
#
# COMPACT_ATOMS: atom_id res chain seq x y z
N MET A 1 15.76 -1.31 -12.81
CA MET A 1 14.48 -1.28 -13.53
C MET A 1 13.55 -2.24 -12.81
N ILE A 2 12.33 -1.80 -12.51
CA ILE A 2 11.27 -2.59 -11.88
C ILE A 2 10.25 -2.86 -12.99
N GLN A 3 10.03 -4.12 -13.35
CA GLN A 3 8.95 -4.48 -14.27
C GLN A 3 7.62 -4.40 -13.51
N LEU A 4 6.62 -3.76 -14.10
CA LEU A 4 5.29 -3.65 -13.51
C LEU A 4 4.23 -3.94 -14.57
N ALA A 5 3.75 -5.18 -14.58
CA ALA A 5 2.66 -5.65 -15.42
C ALA A 5 2.16 -7.01 -14.90
N PRO A 6 0.89 -7.38 -15.19
CA PRO A 6 0.34 -8.66 -14.75
C PRO A 6 1.20 -9.83 -15.22
N GLY A 7 1.57 -10.72 -14.30
CA GLY A 7 2.37 -11.92 -14.57
C GLY A 7 3.83 -11.67 -14.95
N ARG A 8 4.32 -10.42 -14.87
CA ARG A 8 5.70 -10.05 -15.26
C ARG A 8 6.48 -9.42 -14.12
N GLY A 9 5.86 -8.55 -13.34
CA GLY A 9 6.49 -7.94 -12.19
C GLY A 9 5.51 -7.20 -11.30
N HIS A 10 5.94 -6.98 -10.06
CA HIS A 10 5.08 -6.66 -8.94
C HIS A 10 5.62 -5.44 -8.20
N LEU A 11 4.71 -4.61 -7.71
CA LEU A 11 4.97 -3.51 -6.80
C LEU A 11 4.08 -3.70 -5.59
N ASN A 12 4.66 -4.05 -4.44
CA ASN A 12 3.88 -4.25 -3.23
C ASN A 12 3.44 -2.91 -2.67
N VAL A 13 2.13 -2.67 -2.67
CA VAL A 13 1.53 -1.39 -2.22
C VAL A 13 1.52 -1.22 -0.70
N LEU A 14 1.82 -2.31 0.03
CA LEU A 14 1.99 -2.31 1.49
C LEU A 14 3.45 -2.24 1.93
N ASP A 15 4.40 -2.23 0.98
CA ASP A 15 5.82 -2.15 1.27
C ASP A 15 6.18 -0.76 1.83
N PRO A 16 6.71 -0.66 3.06
CA PRO A 16 7.18 0.63 3.60
C PRO A 16 8.45 1.14 2.90
N GLY A 17 9.01 0.37 1.97
CA GLY A 17 10.23 0.65 1.25
C GLY A 17 11.44 0.59 2.19
N GLU A 18 12.39 1.48 1.94
CA GLU A 18 13.67 1.50 2.67
C GLU A 18 13.54 1.87 4.15
N ILE A 19 12.39 2.40 4.60
CA ILE A 19 12.12 2.63 6.04
C ILE A 19 12.30 1.33 6.82
N SER A 20 11.79 0.21 6.30
CA SER A 20 11.85 -1.11 6.93
C SER A 20 13.28 -1.55 7.26
N ALA A 21 14.25 -1.17 6.43
CA ALA A 21 15.65 -1.57 6.58
C ALA A 21 16.45 -0.66 7.52
N ILE A 22 15.94 0.54 7.81
CA ILE A 22 16.66 1.55 8.59
C ILE A 22 15.97 1.91 9.90
N ALA A 23 14.69 1.56 10.08
CA ALA A 23 13.85 1.99 11.19
C ALA A 23 14.51 1.82 12.56
N ASP A 24 15.17 0.68 12.82
CA ASP A 24 15.81 0.38 14.10
C ASP A 24 17.05 1.25 14.40
N ARG A 25 17.58 1.93 13.39
CA ARG A 25 18.75 2.81 13.49
C ARG A 25 18.37 4.28 13.55
N LEU A 26 17.09 4.61 13.43
CA LEU A 26 16.61 5.98 13.44
C LEU A 26 16.36 6.47 14.88
N PRO A 27 16.62 7.76 15.16
CA PRO A 27 16.11 8.42 16.35
C PRO A 27 14.59 8.22 16.51
N PRO A 28 14.06 8.04 17.73
CA PRO A 28 12.66 7.68 17.96
C PRO A 28 11.64 8.65 17.33
N ASP A 29 11.90 9.94 17.41
CA ASP A 29 11.04 11.01 16.86
C ASP A 29 10.97 10.96 15.33
N ILE A 30 12.11 10.71 14.67
CA ILE A 30 12.17 10.56 13.21
C ILE A 30 11.51 9.26 12.78
N ARG A 31 11.77 8.17 13.51
CA ARG A 31 11.17 6.86 13.26
C ARG A 31 9.65 6.95 13.32
N GLU A 32 9.11 7.52 14.39
CA GLU A 32 7.67 7.69 14.58
C GLU A 32 7.04 8.48 13.43
N LYS A 33 7.62 9.64 13.10
CA LYS A 33 7.15 10.47 11.97
C LYS A 33 7.11 9.69 10.65
N LEU A 34 8.21 9.01 10.31
CA LEU A 34 8.29 8.26 9.05
C LEU A 34 7.32 7.08 8.99
N LEU A 35 7.06 6.41 10.12
CA LEU A 35 6.08 5.33 10.20
C LEU A 35 4.65 5.85 10.03
N VAL A 36 4.31 6.98 10.65
CA VAL A 36 2.99 7.66 10.45
C VAL A 36 2.79 8.08 9.00
N ASP A 37 3.82 8.67 8.38
CA ASP A 37 3.77 9.06 6.98
C ASP A 37 3.64 7.82 6.06
N ALA A 38 4.33 6.72 6.38
CA ALA A 38 4.25 5.47 5.63
C ALA A 38 2.87 4.82 5.73
N HIS A 39 2.28 4.80 6.93
CA HIS A 39 0.93 4.34 7.16
C HIS A 39 -0.08 5.12 6.30
N THR A 40 -0.04 6.45 6.38
CA THR A 40 -0.93 7.34 5.62
C THR A 40 -0.82 7.10 4.12
N ARG A 41 0.40 6.96 3.59
CA ARG A 41 0.62 6.68 2.16
C ARG A 41 0.05 5.32 1.73
N LYS A 42 0.20 4.28 2.55
CA LYS A 42 -0.37 2.95 2.27
C LYS A 42 -1.89 3.01 2.17
N LEU A 43 -2.53 3.65 3.14
CA LEU A 43 -3.98 3.84 3.12
C LEU A 43 -4.42 4.58 1.85
N GLN A 44 -3.82 5.73 1.56
CA GLN A 44 -4.20 6.55 0.40
C GLN A 44 -3.99 5.82 -0.93
N LEU A 45 -2.89 5.07 -1.08
CA LEU A 45 -2.65 4.27 -2.28
C LEU A 45 -3.69 3.17 -2.46
N LEU A 46 -4.04 2.44 -1.39
CA LEU A 46 -5.09 1.43 -1.44
C LEU A 46 -6.46 2.03 -1.81
N LEU A 47 -6.86 3.13 -1.16
CA LEU A 47 -8.13 3.80 -1.46
C LEU A 47 -8.20 4.23 -2.92
N ALA A 48 -7.12 4.78 -3.45
CA ALA A 48 -7.05 5.20 -4.84
C ALA A 48 -7.10 4.01 -5.82
N LEU A 49 -6.38 2.91 -5.53
CA LEU A 49 -6.42 1.69 -6.34
C LEU A 49 -7.81 1.03 -6.33
N ILE A 50 -8.47 0.98 -5.18
CA ILE A 50 -9.85 0.49 -5.05
C ILE A 50 -10.80 1.40 -5.85
N SER A 51 -10.61 2.72 -5.78
CA SER A 51 -11.44 3.67 -6.52
C SER A 51 -11.30 3.51 -8.04
N ILE A 52 -10.07 3.34 -8.54
CA ILE A 52 -9.80 3.04 -9.97
C ILE A 52 -10.44 1.71 -10.37
N LEU A 53 -10.29 0.68 -9.53
CA LEU A 53 -10.86 -0.65 -9.78
C LEU A 53 -12.39 -0.59 -9.88
N ARG A 54 -13.04 0.13 -8.97
CA ARG A 54 -14.50 0.26 -8.89
C ARG A 54 -15.07 1.24 -9.91
N LYS A 55 -14.27 2.17 -10.41
CA LYS A 55 -14.75 3.39 -11.10
C LYS A 55 -15.75 4.16 -10.22
N GLY A 56 -15.43 4.25 -8.93
CA GLY A 56 -16.31 4.78 -7.90
C GLY A 56 -15.55 5.14 -6.65
N HIS A 57 -16.26 5.54 -5.60
CA HIS A 57 -15.68 5.93 -4.33
C HIS A 57 -15.58 4.75 -3.35
N VAL A 58 -14.67 4.87 -2.40
CA VAL A 58 -14.66 4.12 -1.15
C VAL A 58 -15.51 4.89 -0.14
N THR A 59 -16.37 4.20 0.60
CA THR A 59 -17.20 4.85 1.61
C THR A 59 -16.37 5.21 2.86
N PRO A 60 -16.79 6.21 3.67
CA PRO A 60 -16.09 6.54 4.91
C PRO A 60 -15.97 5.35 5.88
N ASN A 61 -16.97 4.46 5.88
CA ASN A 61 -16.92 3.26 6.72
C ASN A 61 -15.86 2.27 6.24
N GLU A 62 -15.78 2.03 4.93
CA GLU A 62 -14.75 1.16 4.35
C GLU A 62 -13.35 1.72 4.58
N GLU A 63 -13.17 3.04 4.48
CA GLU A 63 -11.92 3.72 4.79
C GLU A 63 -11.50 3.50 6.26
N ASN A 64 -12.42 3.71 7.21
CA ASN A 64 -12.15 3.47 8.63
C ASN A 64 -11.80 2.00 8.94
N ILE A 65 -12.49 1.05 8.28
CA ILE A 65 -12.19 -0.38 8.43
C ILE A 65 -10.81 -0.69 7.87
N LEU A 66 -10.48 -0.15 6.69
CA LEU A 66 -9.20 -0.37 6.03
C LEU A 66 -8.03 0.23 6.82
N ASP A 67 -8.18 1.45 7.33
CA ASP A 67 -7.23 2.13 8.21
C ASP A 67 -6.94 1.29 9.46
N LYS A 68 -8.00 0.86 10.16
CA LYS A 68 -7.82 0.04 11.35
C LYS A 68 -7.22 -1.33 11.04
N ALA A 69 -7.57 -1.94 9.92
CA ALA A 69 -6.99 -3.20 9.49
C ALA A 69 -5.49 -3.06 9.20
N LEU A 70 -5.07 -1.95 8.58
CA LEU A 70 -3.65 -1.63 8.39
C LEU A 70 -2.92 -1.46 9.72
N VAL A 71 -3.51 -0.75 10.69
CA VAL A 71 -2.91 -0.60 12.04
C VAL A 71 -2.69 -1.97 12.70
N LEU A 72 -3.69 -2.85 12.64
CA LEU A 72 -3.58 -4.21 13.19
C LEU A 72 -2.49 -5.01 12.47
N LEU A 73 -2.51 -4.97 11.13
CA LEU A 73 -1.54 -5.66 10.29
C LEU A 73 -0.11 -5.20 10.60
N GLU A 74 0.13 -3.90 10.72
CA GLU A 74 1.46 -3.34 11.02
C GLU A 74 1.94 -3.67 12.43
N THR A 75 1.02 -3.94 13.36
CA THR A 75 1.35 -4.28 14.75
C THR A 75 1.69 -5.75 14.90
N GLU A 76 0.98 -6.62 14.18
CA GLU A 76 1.02 -8.08 14.39
C GLU A 76 1.86 -8.83 13.34
N HIS A 77 2.04 -8.26 12.14
CA HIS A 77 2.73 -8.94 11.05
C HIS A 77 4.26 -8.81 11.16
N GLU A 78 4.95 -9.95 11.05
CA GLU A 78 6.40 -9.98 10.92
C GLU A 78 6.82 -9.87 9.45
N GLY A 79 7.66 -8.89 9.14
CA GLY A 79 8.18 -8.68 7.79
C GLY A 79 7.36 -7.67 6.98
N VAL A 80 7.39 -7.80 5.65
CA VAL A 80 6.70 -6.89 4.73
C VAL A 80 5.39 -7.55 4.27
N PRO A 81 4.22 -7.06 4.71
CA PRO A 81 2.95 -7.66 4.36
C PRO A 81 2.59 -7.43 2.89
N VAL A 82 1.72 -8.28 2.35
CA VAL A 82 1.08 -8.14 1.04
C VAL A 82 -0.44 -8.04 1.19
N VAL A 83 -1.15 -7.77 0.08
CA VAL A 83 -2.61 -7.58 0.09
C VAL A 83 -3.37 -8.76 0.68
N GLN A 84 -2.87 -10.00 0.51
CA GLN A 84 -3.45 -11.18 1.15
C GLN A 84 -3.47 -11.06 2.68
N ASP A 85 -2.39 -10.60 3.30
CA ASP A 85 -2.33 -10.48 4.77
C ASP A 85 -3.36 -9.46 5.28
N LEU A 86 -3.54 -8.35 4.55
CA LEU A 86 -4.58 -7.36 4.87
C LEU A 86 -5.98 -7.92 4.72
N LEU A 87 -6.22 -8.72 3.67
CA LEU A 87 -7.48 -9.41 3.46
C LEU A 87 -7.77 -10.39 4.60
N ASP A 88 -6.76 -11.14 5.06
CA ASP A 88 -6.89 -12.09 6.16
C ASP A 88 -7.24 -11.40 7.48
N VAL A 89 -6.66 -10.22 7.76
CA VAL A 89 -7.03 -9.41 8.93
C VAL A 89 -8.51 -9.04 8.89
N ILE A 90 -9.02 -8.57 7.75
CA ILE A 90 -10.44 -8.18 7.61
C ILE A 90 -11.36 -9.41 7.73
N VAL A 91 -11.03 -10.50 7.04
CA VAL A 91 -11.84 -11.73 7.05
C VAL A 91 -11.86 -12.39 8.44
N SER A 92 -10.78 -12.26 9.22
CA SER A 92 -10.72 -12.80 10.59
C SER A 92 -11.66 -12.09 11.57
N ARG A 93 -12.22 -10.92 11.19
CA ARG A 93 -13.19 -10.14 11.98
C ARG A 93 -12.72 -9.94 13.43
N PRO A 94 -11.53 -9.35 13.68
CA PRO A 94 -11.06 -9.06 15.03
C PRO A 94 -11.99 -8.04 15.71
N GLN A 95 -12.07 -8.08 17.04
CA GLN A 95 -13.00 -7.25 17.82
C GLN A 95 -12.90 -5.76 17.45
N ALA A 96 -11.68 -5.26 17.25
CA ALA A 96 -11.46 -3.87 16.88
C ALA A 96 -12.11 -3.46 15.54
N LEU A 97 -12.22 -4.38 14.58
CA LEU A 97 -12.95 -4.12 13.32
C LEU A 97 -14.46 -4.29 13.49
N GLN A 98 -14.91 -5.21 14.36
CA GLN A 98 -16.34 -5.35 14.69
C GLN A 98 -16.89 -4.06 15.30
N ASP A 99 -16.12 -3.40 16.16
CA ASP A 99 -16.49 -2.15 16.82
C ASP A 99 -16.66 -1.02 15.79
N ILE A 100 -15.75 -0.91 14.81
CA ILE A 100 -15.84 0.09 13.72
C ILE A 100 -17.03 -0.20 12.79
N ALA A 101 -17.24 -1.47 12.45
CA ALA A 101 -18.36 -1.88 11.61
C ALA A 101 -19.73 -1.74 12.30
N LEU A 102 -19.76 -1.37 13.59
CA LEU A 102 -20.97 -1.28 14.42
C LEU A 102 -21.79 -2.59 14.36
N ASP A 103 -21.06 -3.71 14.37
CA ASP A 103 -21.60 -5.06 14.25
C ASP A 103 -22.56 -5.40 15.40
N ARG A 104 -22.25 -4.96 16.63
CA ARG A 104 -23.10 -5.14 17.83
C ARG A 104 -23.49 -6.60 18.10
N GLY A 105 -22.64 -7.55 17.72
CA GLY A 105 -22.85 -8.98 17.92
C GLY A 105 -23.69 -9.65 16.83
N ASP A 106 -24.00 -8.94 15.74
CA ASP A 106 -24.70 -9.45 14.57
C ASP A 106 -23.72 -9.57 13.38
N PRO A 107 -23.18 -10.77 13.10
CA PRO A 107 -22.17 -10.98 12.07
C PRO A 107 -22.58 -10.54 10.67
N ASP A 108 -23.88 -10.46 10.37
CA ASP A 108 -24.33 -10.04 9.05
C ASP A 108 -24.10 -8.52 8.85
N ARG A 109 -24.10 -7.72 9.92
CA ARG A 109 -23.72 -6.31 9.83
C ARG A 109 -22.26 -6.10 9.46
N TYR A 110 -21.37 -6.95 9.97
CA TYR A 110 -19.97 -6.90 9.57
C TYR A 110 -19.80 -7.23 8.09
N LYS A 111 -20.49 -8.27 7.60
CA LYS A 111 -20.48 -8.63 6.17
C LYS A 111 -21.01 -7.47 5.32
N ASP A 112 -22.17 -6.92 5.66
CA ASP A 112 -22.74 -5.77 4.94
C ASP A 112 -21.78 -4.57 4.90
N ALA A 113 -21.04 -4.34 5.99
CA ALA A 113 -20.05 -3.28 6.09
C ALA A 113 -18.75 -3.54 5.30
N THR A 114 -18.41 -4.81 5.02
CA THR A 114 -17.09 -5.20 4.48
C THR A 114 -17.11 -5.90 3.13
N ASP A 115 -18.22 -6.50 2.68
CA ASP A 115 -18.28 -7.35 1.49
C ASP A 115 -17.79 -6.64 0.22
N ALA A 116 -18.18 -5.38 0.03
CA ALA A 116 -17.71 -4.59 -1.10
C ALA A 116 -16.19 -4.35 -1.04
N LEU A 117 -15.65 -4.06 0.16
CA LEU A 117 -14.23 -3.86 0.40
C LEU A 117 -13.45 -5.16 0.19
N VAL A 118 -13.92 -6.26 0.76
CA VAL A 118 -13.37 -7.62 0.59
C VAL A 118 -13.31 -8.00 -0.89
N ALA A 119 -14.40 -7.80 -1.63
CA ALA A 119 -14.41 -8.07 -3.07
C ALA A 119 -13.38 -7.24 -3.85
N SER A 120 -13.14 -6.00 -3.43
CA SER A 120 -12.15 -5.11 -4.05
C SER A 120 -10.72 -5.53 -3.74
N LEU A 121 -10.45 -5.92 -2.49
CA LEU A 121 -9.15 -6.44 -2.06
C LEU A 121 -8.85 -7.81 -2.70
N MET A 122 -9.82 -8.70 -2.81
CA MET A 122 -9.68 -9.96 -3.57
C MET A 122 -9.29 -9.71 -5.04
N SER A 123 -9.90 -8.69 -5.66
CA SER A 123 -9.56 -8.26 -7.01
C SER A 123 -8.13 -7.72 -7.12
N LEU A 124 -7.68 -6.93 -6.14
CA LEU A 124 -6.28 -6.48 -6.02
C LEU A 124 -5.31 -7.62 -5.73
N ASN A 125 -5.80 -8.69 -5.11
CA ASN A 125 -5.03 -9.87 -4.71
C ASN A 125 -4.91 -10.94 -5.81
N GLY A 126 -4.84 -10.55 -7.09
CA GLY A 126 -4.66 -11.52 -8.19
C GLY A 126 -5.92 -11.93 -8.95
N GLN A 127 -7.12 -11.74 -8.38
CA GLN A 127 -8.36 -12.22 -8.99
C GLN A 127 -8.98 -11.21 -9.98
N GLY A 128 -8.44 -10.00 -10.06
CA GLY A 128 -8.99 -8.88 -10.82
C GLY A 128 -8.22 -8.49 -12.07
N ARG A 129 -8.64 -7.36 -12.66
CA ARG A 129 -8.04 -6.78 -13.87
C ARG A 129 -6.57 -6.37 -13.70
N PHE A 130 -6.13 -6.12 -12.46
CA PHE A 130 -4.73 -5.82 -12.14
C PHE A 130 -3.86 -7.09 -12.04
N GLY A 131 -4.47 -8.27 -12.09
CA GLY A 131 -3.77 -9.53 -11.85
C GLY A 131 -2.96 -9.46 -10.56
N ASP A 132 -1.72 -9.94 -10.62
CA ASP A 132 -0.81 -9.99 -9.47
C ASP A 132 0.13 -8.78 -9.36
N MET A 133 -0.15 -7.67 -10.05
CA MET A 133 0.72 -6.48 -10.05
C MET A 133 0.98 -5.92 -8.65
N PHE A 134 -0.02 -5.99 -7.76
CA PHE A 134 0.02 -5.35 -6.43
C PHE A 134 -0.08 -6.34 -5.27
N SER A 135 -0.14 -7.65 -5.55
CA SER A 135 -0.45 -8.68 -4.55
C SER A 135 0.75 -9.49 -4.07
N LYS A 136 1.93 -9.22 -4.62
CA LYS A 136 3.17 -9.95 -4.34
C LYS A 136 4.26 -8.99 -3.88
N PRO A 137 5.31 -9.50 -3.20
CA PRO A 137 6.48 -8.69 -2.87
C PRO A 137 7.04 -7.98 -4.10
N THR A 138 7.51 -6.74 -3.90
CA THR A 138 8.08 -5.92 -4.96
C THR A 138 9.19 -6.69 -5.69
N SER A 139 9.10 -6.81 -7.02
CA SER A 139 10.04 -7.63 -7.80
C SER A 139 11.48 -7.11 -7.79
N ALA A 140 11.67 -5.83 -7.53
CA ALA A 140 12.97 -5.22 -7.34
C ALA A 140 12.88 -4.03 -6.39
N ALA A 141 13.82 -3.95 -5.44
CA ALA A 141 13.83 -2.91 -4.43
C ALA A 141 14.09 -1.52 -5.03
N LEU A 142 13.30 -0.54 -4.60
CA LEU A 142 13.61 0.87 -4.79
C LEU A 142 14.79 1.27 -3.90
N ARG A 143 15.53 2.27 -4.37
CA ARG A 143 16.76 2.73 -3.74
C ARG A 143 16.85 4.25 -3.82
N MET A 144 16.97 4.90 -2.67
CA MET A 144 17.12 6.36 -2.50
C MET A 144 18.36 6.91 -3.22
N ASP A 145 19.35 6.06 -3.52
CA ASP A 145 20.67 6.41 -4.04
C ASP A 145 20.79 6.39 -5.58
N ARG A 146 19.73 6.02 -6.30
CA ARG A 146 19.76 5.88 -7.76
C ARG A 146 18.39 6.19 -8.40
N PRO A 147 18.32 6.47 -9.71
CA PRO A 147 17.05 6.68 -10.40
C PRO A 147 16.11 5.47 -10.28
N ALA A 148 14.84 5.73 -9.97
CA ALA A 148 13.77 4.75 -10.07
C ALA A 148 13.32 4.64 -11.53
N VAL A 149 13.33 3.43 -12.09
CA VAL A 149 12.91 3.17 -13.47
C VAL A 149 11.90 2.04 -13.45
N PHE A 150 10.65 2.35 -13.81
CA PHE A 150 9.58 1.37 -13.94
C PHE A 150 9.32 1.06 -15.41
N ASP A 151 9.33 -0.22 -15.75
CA ASP A 151 8.96 -0.69 -17.07
C ASP A 151 7.49 -1.13 -17.04
N VAL A 152 6.64 -0.28 -17.62
CA VAL A 152 5.19 -0.51 -17.80
C VAL A 152 4.83 -0.85 -19.25
N SER A 153 5.83 -1.10 -20.10
CA SER A 153 5.65 -1.33 -21.55
C SER A 153 4.75 -2.52 -21.88
N GLN A 154 4.62 -3.45 -20.92
CA GLN A 154 3.79 -4.66 -21.06
C GLN A 154 2.31 -4.42 -20.71
N ILE A 155 1.94 -3.22 -20.25
CA ILE A 155 0.53 -2.85 -20.04
C ILE A 155 -0.04 -2.30 -21.35
N GLY A 156 -0.86 -3.10 -22.02
CA GLY A 156 -1.45 -2.71 -23.31
C GLY A 156 -2.32 -1.44 -23.22
N ASP A 157 -2.31 -0.63 -24.30
CA ASP A 157 -2.94 0.69 -24.38
C ASP A 157 -4.46 0.71 -24.18
N ILE A 158 -5.12 -0.43 -24.39
CA ILE A 158 -6.57 -0.56 -24.16
C ILE A 158 -6.92 -0.63 -22.66
N HIS A 159 -5.95 -0.91 -21.79
CA HIS A 159 -6.14 -1.08 -20.35
C HIS A 159 -5.86 0.21 -19.56
N ARG A 160 -6.56 1.30 -19.89
CA ARG A 160 -6.34 2.63 -19.28
C ARG A 160 -6.38 2.62 -17.75
N ASP A 161 -7.30 1.86 -17.14
CA ASP A 161 -7.39 1.75 -15.68
C ASP A 161 -6.12 1.11 -15.07
N VAL A 162 -5.54 0.11 -15.75
CA VAL A 162 -4.32 -0.58 -15.33
C VAL A 162 -3.10 0.33 -15.49
N GLN A 163 -3.03 1.09 -16.58
CA GLN A 163 -1.98 2.10 -16.77
C GLN A 163 -2.07 3.22 -15.71
N ALA A 164 -3.28 3.72 -15.43
CA ALA A 164 -3.49 4.74 -14.40
C ALA A 164 -3.07 4.23 -13.01
N ALA A 165 -3.46 3.01 -12.65
CA ALA A 165 -3.06 2.37 -11.39
C ALA A 165 -1.54 2.18 -11.30
N ALA A 166 -0.89 1.72 -12.37
CA ALA A 166 0.55 1.56 -12.42
C ALA A 166 1.28 2.90 -12.24
N LEU A 167 0.91 3.94 -12.99
CA LEU A 167 1.52 5.26 -12.91
C LEU A 167 1.36 5.88 -11.52
N LEU A 168 0.16 5.79 -10.94
CA LEU A 168 -0.13 6.24 -9.59
C LEU A 168 0.76 5.52 -8.56
N ALA A 169 0.83 4.19 -8.62
CA ALA A 169 1.62 3.40 -7.69
C ALA A 169 3.12 3.73 -7.82
N CYS A 170 3.66 3.76 -9.05
CA CYS A 170 5.05 4.14 -9.32
C CYS A 170 5.39 5.53 -8.76
N TRP A 171 4.50 6.50 -8.98
CA TRP A 171 4.65 7.85 -8.45
C TRP A 171 4.69 7.85 -6.93
N THR A 172 3.67 7.28 -6.28
CA THR A 172 3.55 7.24 -4.82
C THR A 172 4.76 6.57 -4.17
N THR A 173 5.21 5.42 -4.68
CA THR A 173 6.35 4.71 -4.08
C THR A 173 7.68 5.45 -4.28
N THR A 174 7.86 6.13 -5.42
CA THR A 174 9.08 6.92 -5.68
C THR A 174 9.13 8.14 -4.77
N PHE A 175 8.02 8.87 -4.63
CA PHE A 175 7.94 10.04 -3.76
C PHE A 175 8.12 9.68 -2.28
N ALA A 176 7.59 8.54 -1.84
CA ALA A 176 7.86 8.04 -0.50
C ALA A 176 9.38 7.88 -0.24
N SER A 177 10.12 7.38 -1.23
CA SER A 177 11.59 7.23 -1.11
C SER A 177 12.30 8.58 -1.04
N VAL A 178 11.84 9.57 -1.81
CA VAL A 178 12.38 10.95 -1.77
C VAL A 178 12.13 11.61 -0.41
N GLU A 179 10.93 11.47 0.13
CA GLU A 179 10.57 12.03 1.44
C GLU A 179 11.40 11.42 2.57
N VAL A 180 11.62 10.10 2.53
CA VAL A 180 12.53 9.43 3.48
C VAL A 180 13.94 9.96 3.34
N ALA A 181 14.47 10.09 2.12
CA ALA A 181 15.81 10.63 1.90
C ALA A 181 15.96 12.07 2.43
N HIS A 182 14.93 12.91 2.26
CA HIS A 182 14.91 14.27 2.80
C HIS A 182 14.88 14.27 4.33
N ALA A 183 14.02 13.46 4.96
CA ALA A 183 13.96 13.36 6.41
C ALA A 183 15.29 12.90 7.01
N LEU A 184 15.97 11.94 6.37
CA LEU A 184 17.31 11.51 6.79
C LEU A 184 18.34 12.62 6.64
N ALA A 185 18.30 13.38 5.53
CA ALA A 185 19.21 14.49 5.31
C ALA A 185 19.01 15.63 6.32
N ASP A 186 17.75 15.98 6.62
CA ASP A 186 17.41 17.02 7.61
C ASP A 186 17.89 16.66 9.01
N ALA A 187 17.92 15.36 9.33
CA ALA A 187 18.45 14.82 10.58
C ALA A 187 19.97 14.61 10.60
N GLY A 188 20.68 14.91 9.51
CA GLY A 188 22.12 14.63 9.38
C GLY A 188 22.48 13.15 9.28
N LEU A 189 21.51 12.27 9.01
CA LEU A 189 21.65 10.82 8.90
C LEU A 189 21.92 10.34 7.47
N GLY A 190 21.94 11.25 6.49
CA GLY A 190 22.25 10.97 5.10
C GLY A 190 22.64 12.24 4.34
N PRO A 191 23.20 12.10 3.13
CA PRO A 191 23.53 13.27 2.32
C PRO A 191 22.25 13.93 1.79
N ARG A 192 22.23 15.27 1.78
CA ARG A 192 21.21 16.03 1.03
C ARG A 192 21.37 15.72 -0.45
N ARG A 193 20.28 15.27 -1.09
CA ARG A 193 20.21 14.99 -2.52
C ARG A 193 19.16 15.89 -3.17
N ASN A 194 19.39 16.23 -4.44
CA ASN A 194 18.40 16.86 -5.30
C ASN A 194 17.84 15.79 -6.23
N TYR A 195 16.53 15.60 -6.21
CA TYR A 195 15.83 14.64 -7.07
C TYR A 195 15.24 15.36 -8.28
N PHE A 196 15.45 14.79 -9.46
CA PHE A 196 14.82 15.24 -10.69
C PHE A 196 13.60 14.36 -10.94
N VAL A 197 12.44 14.98 -11.15
CA VAL A 197 11.16 14.33 -11.39
C VAL A 197 10.64 14.73 -12.76
#